data_AF-A0A6C2U5G4-F1
#
_entry.id   AF-A0A6C2U5G4-F1
#
_cell.length_a   1.000
_cell.length_b   1.000
_cell.length_c   1.000
_cell.angle_alpha   90.00
_cell.angle_beta   90.00
_cell.angle_gamma   90.00
#
_symmetry.space_group_name_H-M   'P 1'
#
loop_
_entity.id
_entity.type
_entity.pdbx_description
1 polymer ?
#
loop_
_entity_poly.entity_id
_entity_poly.type
_entity_poly.pdbx_seq_one_letter_code
_entity_poly.pdbx_strand_id
1 'polypeptide(L)'
;MRTIDLNADLGELDDGSLDAAVMPFISSANIACGAHAGTPETMRRTVRLARQHGVAIGAHPGYPDPGNFGRTSMALSIDELCAVVCGQVALLKSIAAGEGATVRHVKLHGALYNDLASDYGRSLALCRSIQRLDPALRLIAFSNSATARAAEDAGLVAVHEVFADRAYTSEGRLVPRSQPGAVIHDESASLAQVEMMVLRQKVPTVGSTLLPIQADSVCVHGDNPSAIAFVASLRKFFEKQGIAVQQAGEHRFSFSPLGERSLLARLPSRIAKSTHRRIRGLQLALEGTAGIRELVPCYSELKIDFDPSRVSFDELRHRIEELPEGAAGLPKPRLVEVPVCYDGPDLSLVAQHNGLSVVDVVRLHGESVYWVYMLGFAPGFAYLGGLDARLATPRLESPRLSVPAGSVGIAGNQTGIYPLASPGGWNIIGRTPLTLFNPAAEKPFLFDPGDEVRFVPVSAEAFDAHG
;
A
#
# COMPACT_ATOMS: atom_id res chain seq x y z
N MET A 1 -11.49 -10.54 13.51
CA MET A 1 -10.49 -11.62 13.72
C MET A 1 -9.17 -11.16 13.10
N ARG A 2 -8.03 -11.39 13.75
CA ARG A 2 -6.72 -11.01 13.18
C ARG A 2 -6.31 -12.05 12.14
N THR A 3 -5.63 -11.63 11.08
CA THR A 3 -5.26 -12.49 9.96
C THR A 3 -3.78 -12.34 9.68
N ILE A 4 -3.14 -13.40 9.19
CA ILE A 4 -1.75 -13.39 8.74
C ILE A 4 -1.60 -14.28 7.51
N ASP A 5 -0.76 -13.88 6.59
CA ASP A 5 -0.40 -14.73 5.45
C ASP A 5 0.87 -15.53 5.73
N LEU A 6 0.87 -16.78 5.29
CA LEU A 6 2.07 -17.61 5.19
C LEU A 6 2.38 -17.80 3.71
N ASN A 7 3.53 -17.29 3.26
CA ASN A 7 3.95 -17.40 1.86
C ASN A 7 5.22 -18.24 1.70
N ALA A 8 5.29 -19.03 0.64
CA ALA A 8 6.46 -19.83 0.29
C ALA A 8 6.81 -19.69 -1.20
N ASP A 9 8.11 -19.76 -1.50
CA ASP A 9 8.64 -19.74 -2.86
C ASP A 9 8.63 -21.19 -3.40
N LEU A 10 7.89 -21.42 -4.50
CA LEU A 10 7.56 -22.75 -5.04
C LEU A 10 7.76 -22.82 -6.57
N GLY A 11 7.66 -24.01 -7.13
CA GLY A 11 7.81 -24.25 -8.57
C GLY A 11 9.26 -24.11 -9.06
N GLU A 12 10.21 -24.09 -8.12
CA GLU A 12 11.64 -23.94 -8.36
C GLU A 12 12.35 -25.28 -8.62
N LEU A 13 11.74 -26.40 -8.19
CA LEU A 13 12.29 -27.75 -8.30
C LEU A 13 11.48 -28.61 -9.28
N ASP A 14 12.18 -29.50 -9.98
CA ASP A 14 11.57 -30.35 -11.01
C ASP A 14 10.65 -31.43 -10.44
N ASP A 15 10.90 -31.98 -9.24
CA ASP A 15 10.08 -33.06 -8.67
C ASP A 15 8.75 -32.59 -8.02
N GLY A 16 8.70 -31.35 -7.52
CA GLY A 16 7.52 -30.77 -6.85
C GLY A 16 7.05 -31.49 -5.59
N SER A 17 7.84 -32.42 -5.05
CA SER A 17 7.50 -33.20 -3.86
C SER A 17 7.45 -32.32 -2.61
N LEU A 18 8.41 -31.40 -2.51
CA LEU A 18 8.48 -30.41 -1.43
C LEU A 18 7.38 -29.36 -1.56
N ASP A 19 7.07 -28.91 -2.78
CA ASP A 19 5.92 -28.03 -3.04
C ASP A 19 4.63 -28.67 -2.50
N ALA A 20 4.39 -29.94 -2.82
CA ALA A 20 3.22 -30.69 -2.36
C ALA A 20 3.17 -30.83 -0.83
N ALA A 21 4.32 -31.00 -0.18
CA ALA A 21 4.40 -31.16 1.26
C ALA A 21 4.14 -29.86 2.03
N VAL A 22 4.56 -28.70 1.51
CA VAL A 22 4.37 -27.39 2.18
C VAL A 22 3.02 -26.73 1.87
N MET A 23 2.44 -27.00 0.69
CA MET A 23 1.20 -26.36 0.21
C MET A 23 0.04 -26.36 1.24
N PRO A 24 -0.24 -27.44 2.00
CA PRO A 24 -1.37 -27.46 2.94
C PRO A 24 -1.23 -26.48 4.10
N PHE A 25 -0.02 -26.00 4.38
CA PHE A 25 0.26 -25.16 5.55
C PHE A 25 0.31 -23.66 5.24
N ILE A 26 0.43 -23.29 3.96
CA ILE A 26 0.55 -21.89 3.52
C ILE A 26 -0.79 -21.31 3.06
N SER A 27 -0.84 -20.01 2.81
CA SER A 27 -1.97 -19.30 2.21
C SER A 27 -1.62 -18.63 0.88
N SER A 28 -0.34 -18.42 0.59
CA SER A 28 0.15 -17.84 -0.67
C SER A 28 1.36 -18.60 -1.22
N ALA A 29 1.39 -18.87 -2.52
CA ALA A 29 2.50 -19.51 -3.22
C ALA A 29 3.13 -18.53 -4.21
N ASN A 30 4.44 -18.30 -4.11
CA ASN A 30 5.21 -17.50 -5.06
C ASN A 30 5.84 -18.44 -6.07
N ILE A 31 5.27 -18.53 -7.27
CA ILE A 31 5.65 -19.52 -8.28
C ILE A 31 6.73 -18.96 -9.22
N ALA A 32 7.84 -19.68 -9.33
CA ALA A 32 8.94 -19.32 -10.23
C ALA A 32 8.49 -19.17 -11.69
N CYS A 33 9.04 -18.18 -12.39
CA CYS A 33 8.53 -17.73 -13.69
C CYS A 33 9.49 -17.96 -14.87
N GLY A 34 10.50 -18.82 -14.70
CA GLY A 34 11.38 -19.29 -15.78
C GLY A 34 12.66 -18.49 -16.00
N ALA A 35 12.85 -17.35 -15.32
CA ALA A 35 14.08 -16.57 -15.45
C ALA A 35 15.19 -17.07 -14.52
N HIS A 36 14.87 -17.34 -13.26
CA HIS A 36 15.82 -17.90 -12.29
C HIS A 36 15.63 -19.41 -12.09
N ALA A 37 14.38 -19.88 -12.15
CA ALA A 37 13.98 -21.27 -12.01
C ALA A 37 12.58 -21.48 -12.60
N GLY A 38 12.19 -22.75 -12.73
CA GLY A 38 10.87 -23.18 -13.18
C GLY A 38 10.72 -23.25 -14.70
N THR A 39 9.78 -24.08 -15.16
CA THR A 39 9.40 -24.26 -16.56
C THR A 39 7.89 -24.11 -16.69
N PRO A 40 7.33 -23.96 -17.92
CA PRO A 40 5.88 -23.96 -18.09
C PRO A 40 5.17 -25.19 -17.49
N GLU A 41 5.85 -26.33 -17.44
CA GLU A 41 5.36 -27.55 -16.81
C GLU A 41 5.34 -27.45 -15.28
N THR A 42 6.44 -27.01 -14.66
CA THR A 42 6.48 -26.85 -13.20
C THR A 42 5.48 -25.78 -12.74
N MET A 43 5.37 -24.66 -13.46
CA MET A 43 4.37 -23.62 -13.20
C MET A 43 2.95 -24.19 -13.21
N ARG A 44 2.59 -24.97 -14.24
CA ARG A 44 1.25 -25.58 -14.37
C ARG A 44 0.97 -26.55 -13.22
N ARG A 45 1.94 -27.38 -12.87
CA ARG A 45 1.82 -28.32 -11.73
C ARG A 45 1.60 -27.56 -10.42
N THR A 46 2.42 -26.56 -10.13
CA THR A 46 2.33 -25.79 -8.87
C THR A 46 1.04 -24.97 -8.82
N VAL A 47 0.56 -24.42 -9.95
CA VAL A 47 -0.76 -23.79 -10.05
C VAL A 47 -1.88 -24.77 -9.70
N ARG A 48 -1.89 -25.97 -10.28
CA ARG A 48 -2.91 -26.99 -9.98
C ARG A 48 -2.92 -27.37 -8.51
N LEU A 49 -1.73 -27.57 -7.95
CA LEU A 49 -1.55 -27.90 -6.55
C LEU A 49 -2.07 -26.76 -5.64
N ALA A 50 -1.74 -25.51 -5.94
CA ALA A 50 -2.24 -24.36 -5.19
C ALA A 50 -3.78 -24.27 -5.24
N ARG A 51 -4.39 -24.51 -6.40
CA ARG A 51 -5.86 -24.56 -6.54
C ARG A 51 -6.49 -25.66 -5.69
N GLN A 52 -5.90 -26.86 -5.67
CA GLN A 52 -6.40 -27.99 -4.87
C GLN A 52 -6.47 -27.67 -3.38
N HIS A 53 -5.53 -26.85 -2.89
CA HIS A 53 -5.45 -26.46 -1.48
C HIS A 53 -6.07 -25.08 -1.16
N GLY A 54 -6.63 -24.38 -2.16
CA GLY A 54 -7.16 -23.02 -1.97
C GLY A 54 -6.08 -21.98 -1.64
N VAL A 55 -4.83 -22.23 -2.04
CA VAL A 55 -3.69 -21.33 -1.84
C VAL A 55 -3.66 -20.27 -2.93
N ALA A 56 -3.42 -19.03 -2.55
CA ALA A 56 -3.33 -17.92 -3.49
C ALA A 56 -2.08 -18.03 -4.37
N ILE A 57 -2.25 -17.83 -5.68
CA ILE A 57 -1.17 -17.95 -6.66
C ILE A 57 -0.51 -16.59 -6.89
N GLY A 58 0.80 -16.51 -6.78
CA GLY A 58 1.59 -15.32 -7.10
C GLY A 58 2.75 -15.60 -8.03
N ALA A 59 3.15 -14.58 -8.78
CA ALA A 59 4.35 -14.64 -9.60
C ALA A 59 5.59 -14.38 -8.75
N HIS A 60 6.63 -15.20 -8.97
CA HIS A 60 7.94 -15.05 -8.35
C HIS A 60 9.02 -14.68 -9.38
N PRO A 61 8.97 -13.47 -9.96
CA PRO A 61 9.92 -13.08 -11.00
C PRO A 61 11.30 -12.78 -10.42
N GLY A 62 12.34 -13.26 -11.10
CA GLY A 62 13.74 -13.05 -10.75
C GLY A 62 14.55 -12.43 -11.88
N TYR A 63 15.83 -12.21 -11.61
CA TYR A 63 16.79 -11.94 -12.68
C TYR A 63 16.93 -13.15 -13.62
N PRO A 64 17.18 -12.95 -14.93
CA PRO A 64 17.39 -14.01 -15.91
C PRO A 64 18.78 -14.64 -15.76
N ASP A 65 18.98 -15.31 -14.64
CA ASP A 65 20.24 -15.94 -14.24
C ASP A 65 19.98 -17.34 -13.68
N PRO A 66 19.59 -18.31 -14.52
CA PRO A 66 19.31 -19.66 -14.06
C PRO A 66 20.57 -20.36 -13.50
N GLY A 67 21.77 -19.98 -13.99
CA GLY A 67 23.04 -20.55 -13.53
C GLY A 67 23.36 -20.26 -12.07
N ASN A 68 22.92 -19.10 -11.54
CA ASN A 68 23.06 -18.75 -10.12
C ASN A 68 21.70 -18.63 -9.41
N PHE A 69 20.65 -19.22 -9.98
CA PHE A 69 19.31 -19.23 -9.40
C PHE A 69 18.77 -17.81 -9.11
N GLY A 70 19.11 -16.81 -9.93
CA GLY A 70 18.68 -15.42 -9.75
C GLY A 70 19.18 -14.75 -8.47
N ARG A 71 20.25 -15.29 -7.84
CA ARG A 71 20.84 -14.77 -6.59
C ARG A 71 22.01 -13.82 -6.82
N THR A 72 22.36 -13.52 -8.07
CA THR A 72 23.38 -12.53 -8.43
C THR A 72 22.72 -11.24 -8.93
N SER A 73 23.14 -10.09 -8.41
CA SER A 73 22.63 -8.79 -8.87
C SER A 73 23.05 -8.55 -10.33
N MET A 74 22.11 -8.06 -11.15
CA MET A 74 22.35 -7.74 -12.56
C MET A 74 22.13 -6.26 -12.83
N ALA A 75 23.06 -5.65 -13.57
CA ALA A 75 22.95 -4.25 -13.97
C ALA A 75 22.04 -4.09 -15.20
N LEU A 76 20.73 -4.23 -15.00
CA LEU A 76 19.72 -3.93 -16.03
C LEU A 76 19.40 -2.43 -16.03
N SER A 77 19.04 -1.87 -17.18
CA SER A 77 18.34 -0.58 -17.24
C SER A 77 16.93 -0.69 -16.61
N ILE A 78 16.29 0.45 -16.32
CA ILE A 78 14.93 0.46 -15.77
C ILE A 78 13.92 -0.19 -16.72
N ASP A 79 14.05 0.07 -18.03
CA ASP A 79 13.15 -0.47 -19.04
C ASP A 79 13.33 -1.98 -19.20
N GLU A 80 14.57 -2.47 -19.25
CA GLU A 80 14.86 -3.91 -19.26
C GLU A 80 14.35 -4.60 -18.02
N LEU A 81 14.58 -4.01 -16.83
CA LEU A 81 14.06 -4.52 -15.57
C LEU A 81 12.53 -4.67 -15.60
N CYS A 82 11.83 -3.61 -16.04
CA CYS A 82 10.37 -3.63 -16.14
C CYS A 82 9.88 -4.69 -17.14
N ALA A 83 10.53 -4.80 -18.30
CA ALA A 83 10.18 -5.77 -19.33
C ALA A 83 10.39 -7.22 -18.85
N VAL A 84 11.53 -7.51 -18.23
CA VAL A 84 11.85 -8.84 -17.68
C VAL A 84 10.85 -9.26 -16.62
N VAL A 85 10.52 -8.38 -15.68
CA VAL A 85 9.56 -8.70 -14.62
C VAL A 85 8.15 -8.84 -15.17
N CYS A 86 7.68 -7.89 -16.00
CA CYS A 86 6.32 -7.94 -16.55
C CYS A 86 6.12 -9.14 -17.48
N GLY A 87 7.15 -9.54 -18.25
CA GLY A 87 7.11 -10.73 -19.09
C GLY A 87 6.93 -12.02 -18.28
N GLN A 88 7.66 -12.15 -17.17
CA GLN A 88 7.51 -13.27 -16.24
C GLN A 88 6.12 -13.33 -15.60
N VAL A 89 5.60 -12.19 -15.13
CA VAL A 89 4.24 -12.10 -14.56
C VAL A 89 3.18 -12.46 -15.61
N ALA A 90 3.31 -11.95 -16.84
CA ALA A 90 2.40 -12.26 -17.94
C ALA A 90 2.41 -13.75 -18.31
N LEU A 91 3.58 -14.39 -18.31
CA LEU A 91 3.72 -15.83 -18.57
C LEU A 91 2.94 -16.65 -17.54
N LEU A 92 3.18 -16.42 -16.23
CA LEU A 92 2.46 -17.16 -15.19
C LEU A 92 0.96 -16.88 -15.24
N LYS A 93 0.54 -15.64 -15.52
CA LYS A 93 -0.88 -15.29 -15.70
C LYS A 93 -1.53 -16.09 -16.81
N SER A 94 -0.85 -16.26 -17.95
CA SER A 94 -1.34 -17.07 -19.07
C SER A 94 -1.50 -18.55 -18.68
N ILE A 95 -0.51 -19.12 -18.01
CA ILE A 95 -0.55 -20.53 -17.54
C ILE A 95 -1.66 -20.72 -16.49
N ALA A 96 -1.77 -19.80 -15.53
CA ALA A 96 -2.81 -19.85 -14.49
C ALA A 96 -4.21 -19.75 -15.09
N ALA A 97 -4.42 -18.87 -16.08
CA ALA A 97 -5.69 -18.74 -16.77
C ALA A 97 -6.08 -20.04 -17.50
N GLY A 98 -5.11 -20.71 -18.16
CA GLY A 98 -5.30 -22.02 -18.78
C GLY A 98 -5.68 -23.14 -17.80
N GLU A 99 -5.44 -22.95 -16.50
CA GLU A 99 -5.84 -23.84 -15.42
C GLU A 99 -7.05 -23.31 -14.63
N GLY A 100 -7.76 -22.29 -15.12
CA GLY A 100 -8.92 -21.72 -14.42
C GLY A 100 -8.56 -21.05 -13.09
N ALA A 101 -7.36 -20.47 -12.99
CA ALA A 101 -6.84 -19.75 -11.84
C ALA A 101 -6.47 -18.30 -12.21
N THR A 102 -6.25 -17.49 -11.17
CA THR A 102 -5.84 -16.09 -11.31
C THR A 102 -4.61 -15.84 -10.44
N VAL A 103 -3.61 -15.18 -10.99
CA VAL A 103 -2.46 -14.68 -10.22
C VAL A 103 -2.91 -13.46 -9.42
N ARG A 104 -2.68 -13.48 -8.10
CA ARG A 104 -3.16 -12.49 -7.14
C ARG A 104 -2.08 -11.54 -6.64
N HIS A 105 -0.82 -11.95 -6.68
CA HIS A 105 0.30 -11.16 -6.18
C HIS A 105 1.58 -11.37 -6.98
N VAL A 106 2.54 -10.48 -6.74
CA VAL A 106 3.92 -10.57 -7.23
C VAL A 106 4.84 -10.46 -6.01
N LYS A 107 5.82 -11.35 -5.91
CA LYS A 107 6.93 -11.27 -4.95
C LYS A 107 8.23 -11.41 -5.73
N LEU A 108 9.11 -10.43 -5.68
CA LEU A 108 10.38 -10.52 -6.41
C LEU A 108 11.28 -11.63 -5.82
N HIS A 109 12.11 -12.25 -6.65
CA HIS A 109 13.02 -13.31 -6.24
C HIS A 109 14.44 -12.79 -5.92
N GLY A 110 15.10 -13.44 -4.97
CA GLY A 110 16.56 -13.46 -4.87
C GLY A 110 17.24 -12.08 -4.81
N ALA A 111 18.25 -11.89 -5.66
CA ALA A 111 18.99 -10.62 -5.70
C ALA A 111 18.10 -9.44 -6.11
N LEU A 112 17.15 -9.66 -7.02
CA LEU A 112 16.24 -8.62 -7.47
C LEU A 112 15.38 -8.07 -6.32
N TYR A 113 14.89 -8.94 -5.43
CA TYR A 113 14.16 -8.53 -4.22
C TYR A 113 15.01 -7.63 -3.31
N ASN A 114 16.27 -8.02 -3.09
CA ASN A 114 17.19 -7.31 -2.20
C ASN A 114 17.64 -5.97 -2.79
N ASP A 115 17.99 -5.93 -4.08
CA ASP A 115 18.45 -4.72 -4.76
C ASP A 115 17.38 -3.62 -4.69
N LEU A 116 16.13 -3.97 -5.00
CA LEU A 116 15.03 -3.01 -5.01
C LEU A 116 14.58 -2.57 -3.62
N ALA A 117 14.79 -3.39 -2.58
CA ALA A 117 14.40 -3.06 -1.22
C ALA A 117 15.01 -1.72 -0.72
N SER A 118 16.11 -1.27 -1.32
CA SER A 118 16.75 0.03 -1.04
C SER A 118 16.67 1.06 -2.17
N ASP A 119 16.20 0.69 -3.36
CA ASP A 119 16.14 1.59 -4.53
C ASP A 119 14.71 2.01 -4.83
N TYR A 120 14.32 3.18 -4.32
CA TYR A 120 12.97 3.71 -4.51
C TYR A 120 12.66 4.07 -5.97
N GLY A 121 13.63 4.62 -6.71
CA GLY A 121 13.41 5.08 -8.09
C GLY A 121 13.11 3.92 -9.02
N ARG A 122 13.94 2.87 -8.96
CA ARG A 122 13.73 1.63 -9.73
C ARG A 122 12.47 0.90 -9.25
N SER A 123 12.22 0.86 -7.94
CA SER A 123 11.02 0.25 -7.39
C SER A 123 9.74 0.93 -7.87
N LEU A 124 9.69 2.26 -7.88
CA LEU A 124 8.51 3.01 -8.32
C LEU A 124 8.22 2.79 -9.81
N ALA A 125 9.26 2.78 -10.64
CA ALA A 125 9.12 2.47 -12.07
C ALA A 125 8.55 1.06 -12.28
N LEU A 126 9.10 0.07 -11.56
CA LEU A 126 8.60 -1.30 -11.64
C LEU A 126 7.16 -1.45 -11.12
N CYS A 127 6.84 -0.86 -9.97
CA CYS A 127 5.50 -0.90 -9.39
C CYS A 127 4.46 -0.27 -10.34
N ARG A 128 4.80 0.84 -11.01
CA ARG A 128 3.95 1.45 -12.05
C ARG A 128 3.75 0.52 -13.24
N SER A 129 4.79 -0.20 -13.67
CA SER A 129 4.67 -1.18 -14.75
C SER A 129 3.78 -2.36 -14.36
N ILE A 130 3.93 -2.89 -13.14
CA ILE A 130 3.04 -3.95 -12.60
C ILE A 130 1.60 -3.44 -12.49
N GLN A 131 1.39 -2.23 -11.99
CA GLN A 131 0.05 -1.62 -11.88
C GLN A 131 -0.64 -1.45 -13.23
N ARG A 132 0.10 -1.10 -14.29
CA ARG A 132 -0.42 -1.01 -15.66
C ARG A 132 -0.73 -2.37 -16.25
N LEU A 133 0.09 -3.38 -15.92
CA LEU A 133 -0.14 -4.75 -16.36
C LEU A 133 -1.42 -5.32 -15.74
N ASP A 134 -1.62 -5.10 -14.43
CA ASP A 134 -2.83 -5.48 -13.72
C ASP A 134 -2.95 -4.73 -12.38
N PRO A 135 -3.90 -3.80 -12.24
CA PRO A 135 -4.08 -3.02 -11.01
C PRO A 135 -4.66 -3.83 -9.84
N ALA A 136 -5.12 -5.07 -10.07
CA ALA A 136 -5.62 -5.96 -9.02
C ALA A 136 -4.49 -6.78 -8.36
N LEU A 137 -3.28 -6.77 -8.91
CA LEU A 137 -2.14 -7.45 -8.31
C LEU A 137 -1.71 -6.77 -7.00
N ARG A 138 -1.36 -7.60 -6.01
CA ARG A 138 -0.68 -7.18 -4.79
C ARG A 138 0.83 -7.30 -4.96
N LEU A 139 1.62 -6.47 -4.29
CA LEU A 139 3.07 -6.63 -4.25
C LEU A 139 3.51 -7.04 -2.85
N ILE A 140 4.04 -8.24 -2.72
CA ILE A 140 4.72 -8.69 -1.49
C ILE A 140 6.12 -8.09 -1.52
N ALA A 141 6.42 -7.28 -0.53
CA ALA A 141 7.70 -6.58 -0.39
C ALA A 141 8.15 -6.58 1.06
N PHE A 142 9.45 -6.50 1.26
CA PHE A 142 10.04 -6.43 2.59
C PHE A 142 9.44 -5.27 3.38
N SER A 143 9.00 -5.52 4.62
CA SER A 143 8.45 -4.45 5.47
C SER A 143 9.45 -3.30 5.60
N ASN A 144 8.96 -2.07 5.57
CA ASN A 144 9.77 -0.84 5.64
C ASN A 144 10.76 -0.65 4.46
N SER A 145 10.63 -1.41 3.37
CA SER A 145 11.48 -1.22 2.18
C SER A 145 11.05 -0.07 1.28
N ALA A 146 11.99 0.39 0.45
CA ALA A 146 11.72 1.29 -0.64
C ALA A 146 10.68 0.71 -1.62
N THR A 147 10.69 -0.62 -1.83
CA THR A 147 9.72 -1.34 -2.66
C THR A 147 8.30 -1.28 -2.09
N ALA A 148 8.13 -1.50 -0.78
CA ALA A 148 6.80 -1.42 -0.14
C ALA A 148 6.21 -0.01 -0.27
N ARG A 149 7.01 1.03 -0.01
CA ARG A 149 6.60 2.42 -0.22
C ARG A 149 6.26 2.71 -1.69
N ALA A 150 7.11 2.28 -2.61
CA ALA A 150 6.90 2.47 -4.04
C ALA A 150 5.61 1.80 -4.56
N ALA A 151 5.25 0.63 -4.01
CA ALA A 151 4.01 -0.05 -4.35
C ALA A 151 2.79 0.77 -3.91
N GLU A 152 2.79 1.29 -2.68
CA GLU A 152 1.72 2.15 -2.16
C GLU A 152 1.60 3.45 -2.98
N ASP A 153 2.72 4.08 -3.30
CA ASP A 153 2.77 5.32 -4.10
C ASP A 153 2.31 5.11 -5.55
N ALA A 154 2.57 3.93 -6.12
CA ALA A 154 2.06 3.49 -7.42
C ALA A 154 0.57 3.08 -7.38
N GLY A 155 -0.02 2.93 -6.20
CA GLY A 155 -1.43 2.56 -6.01
C GLY A 155 -1.70 1.05 -5.98
N LEU A 156 -0.66 0.22 -5.85
CA LEU A 156 -0.78 -1.21 -5.58
C LEU A 156 -1.06 -1.46 -4.08
N VAL A 157 -1.63 -2.63 -3.77
CA VAL A 157 -1.67 -3.11 -2.38
C VAL A 157 -0.29 -3.67 -2.03
N ALA A 158 0.45 -2.97 -1.16
CA ALA A 158 1.67 -3.51 -0.58
C ALA A 158 1.32 -4.52 0.52
N VAL A 159 1.91 -5.70 0.45
CA VAL A 159 1.90 -6.72 1.49
C VAL A 159 3.28 -6.71 2.13
N HIS A 160 3.34 -6.28 3.39
CA HIS A 160 4.59 -6.13 4.12
C HIS A 160 5.03 -7.48 4.70
N GLU A 161 6.10 -8.00 4.13
CA GLU A 161 6.67 -9.30 4.43
C GLU A 161 7.70 -9.22 5.56
N VAL A 162 7.62 -10.20 6.46
CA VAL A 162 8.59 -10.44 7.54
C VAL A 162 9.13 -11.86 7.49
N PHE A 163 10.26 -12.09 8.16
CA PHE A 163 11.00 -13.35 8.12
C PHE A 163 11.12 -13.91 9.53
N ALA A 164 10.67 -15.15 9.72
CA ALA A 164 10.66 -15.79 11.03
C ALA A 164 12.08 -16.06 11.55
N ASP A 165 12.98 -16.46 10.65
CA ASP A 165 14.28 -17.05 10.92
C ASP A 165 15.45 -16.10 10.65
N ARG A 166 15.19 -14.80 10.41
CA ARG A 166 16.23 -13.82 10.06
C ARG A 166 16.35 -12.75 11.11
N ALA A 167 17.60 -12.36 11.40
CA ALA A 167 17.89 -11.20 12.22
C ALA A 167 17.72 -9.89 11.45
N TYR A 168 17.35 -8.83 12.16
CA TYR A 168 17.08 -7.51 11.60
C TYR A 168 18.14 -6.49 12.03
N THR A 169 18.50 -5.55 11.14
CA THR A 169 19.33 -4.39 11.45
C THR A 169 18.51 -3.28 12.11
N SER A 170 19.17 -2.29 12.71
CA SER A 170 18.54 -1.09 13.26
C SER A 170 17.75 -0.28 12.23
N GLU A 171 18.12 -0.38 10.96
CA GLU A 171 17.42 0.25 9.83
C GLU A 171 16.26 -0.63 9.30
N GLY A 172 15.99 -1.75 9.99
CA GLY A 172 14.91 -2.66 9.65
C GLY A 172 15.18 -3.59 8.51
N ARG A 173 16.41 -3.70 8.00
CA ARG A 173 16.80 -4.65 6.93
C ARG A 173 17.14 -6.02 7.49
N LEU A 174 17.19 -7.04 6.64
CA LEU A 174 17.74 -8.33 7.06
C LEU A 174 19.27 -8.26 7.18
N VAL A 175 19.80 -8.83 8.25
CA VAL A 175 21.24 -8.99 8.44
C VAL A 175 21.79 -9.90 7.32
N PRO A 176 22.86 -9.53 6.60
CA PRO A 176 23.43 -10.35 5.54
C PRO A 176 23.78 -11.76 6.03
N ARG A 177 23.46 -12.79 5.24
CA ARG A 177 23.67 -14.21 5.63
C ARG A 177 25.12 -14.55 5.99
N SER A 178 26.10 -13.81 5.48
CA SER A 178 27.51 -13.99 5.78
C SER A 178 27.91 -13.53 7.19
N GLN A 179 27.05 -12.80 7.90
CA GLN A 179 27.33 -12.31 9.25
C GLN A 179 26.91 -13.33 10.33
N PRO A 180 27.69 -13.47 11.41
CA PRO A 180 27.28 -14.30 12.55
C PRO A 180 25.94 -13.84 13.14
N GLY A 181 25.04 -14.79 13.43
CA GLY A 181 23.72 -14.49 13.99
C GLY A 181 22.68 -13.98 12.98
N ALA A 182 22.98 -13.97 11.68
CA ALA A 182 22.04 -13.54 10.64
C ALA A 182 20.81 -14.45 10.48
N VAL A 183 20.93 -15.71 10.90
CA VAL A 183 19.90 -16.74 10.83
C VAL A 183 19.63 -17.29 12.23
N ILE A 184 18.35 -17.37 12.60
CA ILE A 184 17.87 -17.93 13.85
C ILE A 184 17.62 -19.41 13.62
N HIS A 185 18.46 -20.27 14.20
CA HIS A 185 18.32 -21.73 14.06
C HIS A 185 17.39 -22.34 15.13
N ASP A 186 17.12 -21.62 16.21
CA ASP A 186 16.22 -22.07 17.27
C ASP A 186 14.76 -21.81 16.88
N GLU A 187 13.95 -22.87 16.87
CA GLU A 187 12.53 -22.80 16.53
C GLU A 187 11.75 -21.94 17.52
N SER A 188 12.05 -22.05 18.81
CA SER A 188 11.35 -21.29 19.86
C SER A 188 11.61 -19.79 19.72
N ALA A 189 12.85 -19.40 19.42
CA ALA A 189 13.24 -18.03 19.16
C ALA A 189 12.59 -17.48 17.88
N SER A 190 12.51 -18.28 16.82
CA SER A 190 11.83 -17.89 15.57
C SER A 190 10.33 -17.67 15.80
N LEU A 191 9.67 -18.56 16.55
CA LEU A 191 8.27 -18.40 16.94
C LEU A 191 8.05 -17.15 17.79
N ALA A 192 8.90 -16.90 18.78
CA ALA A 192 8.81 -15.70 19.62
C ALA A 192 9.00 -14.40 18.81
N GLN A 193 9.90 -14.42 17.82
CA GLN A 193 10.08 -13.29 16.91
C GLN A 193 8.83 -13.06 16.06
N VAL A 194 8.26 -14.10 15.46
CA VAL A 194 7.01 -13.98 14.68
C VAL A 194 5.86 -13.51 15.54
N GLU A 195 5.74 -14.00 16.78
CA GLU A 195 4.74 -13.51 17.73
C GLU A 195 4.90 -12.01 17.99
N MET A 196 6.11 -11.53 18.25
CA MET A 196 6.38 -10.11 18.45
C MET A 196 5.99 -9.29 17.20
N MET A 197 6.36 -9.74 16.01
CA MET A 197 6.04 -9.03 14.77
C MET A 197 4.53 -9.00 14.51
N VAL A 198 3.87 -10.15 14.56
CA VAL A 198 2.45 -10.28 14.23
C VAL A 198 1.58 -9.64 15.31
N LEU A 199 1.84 -9.89 16.59
CA LEU A 199 0.99 -9.39 17.67
C LEU A 199 1.30 -7.96 18.07
N ARG A 200 2.58 -7.62 18.18
CA ARG A 200 3.06 -6.34 18.73
C ARG A 200 3.55 -5.35 17.69
N GLN A 201 3.65 -5.75 16.41
CA GLN A 201 4.13 -4.91 15.31
C GLN A 201 5.53 -4.34 15.60
N LYS A 202 6.39 -5.17 16.20
CA LYS A 202 7.78 -4.84 16.52
C LYS A 202 8.69 -6.02 16.22
N VAL A 203 9.96 -5.76 15.92
CA VAL A 203 11.00 -6.78 15.77
C VAL A 203 12.25 -6.41 16.57
N PRO A 204 12.90 -7.36 17.26
CA PRO A 204 14.22 -7.15 17.84
C PRO A 204 15.27 -6.95 16.74
N THR A 205 16.13 -5.96 16.89
CA THR A 205 17.26 -5.75 15.99
C THR A 205 18.57 -6.21 16.63
N VAL A 206 19.60 -6.42 15.80
CA VAL A 206 20.98 -6.48 16.30
C VAL A 206 21.27 -5.18 17.06
N GLY A 207 21.71 -5.28 18.32
CA GLY A 207 21.83 -4.15 19.25
C GLY A 207 20.67 -3.98 20.24
N SER A 208 19.71 -4.93 20.28
CA SER A 208 18.64 -5.02 21.30
C SER A 208 17.64 -3.86 21.32
N THR A 209 17.51 -3.13 20.21
CA THR A 209 16.43 -2.16 20.03
C THR A 209 15.19 -2.82 19.42
N LEU A 210 14.00 -2.36 19.79
CA LEU A 210 12.74 -2.80 19.18
C LEU A 210 12.36 -1.84 18.06
N LEU A 211 12.33 -2.34 16.83
CA LEU A 211 11.94 -1.58 15.65
C LEU A 211 10.45 -1.81 15.35
N PRO A 212 9.63 -0.75 15.12
CA PRO A 212 8.29 -0.90 14.58
C PRO A 212 8.32 -1.57 13.20
N ILE A 213 7.52 -2.62 13.01
CA ILE A 213 7.45 -3.36 11.76
C ILE A 213 6.01 -3.76 11.46
N GLN A 214 5.68 -3.79 10.17
CA GLN A 214 4.40 -4.29 9.69
C GLN A 214 4.56 -5.73 9.23
N ALA A 215 3.66 -6.59 9.70
CA ALA A 215 3.67 -8.01 9.37
C ALA A 215 2.31 -8.40 8.78
N ASP A 216 2.19 -8.31 7.46
CA ASP A 216 1.01 -8.80 6.72
C ASP A 216 1.22 -10.24 6.23
N SER A 217 2.47 -10.61 5.94
CA SER A 217 2.86 -11.95 5.49
C SER A 217 4.17 -12.39 6.14
N VAL A 218 4.26 -13.67 6.50
CA VAL A 218 5.49 -14.31 6.97
C VAL A 218 6.03 -15.21 5.87
N CYS A 219 7.25 -14.93 5.42
CA CYS A 219 7.97 -15.80 4.50
C CYS A 219 8.39 -17.08 5.23
N VAL A 220 8.05 -18.23 4.65
CA VAL A 220 8.48 -19.53 5.14
C VAL A 220 9.18 -20.30 4.01
N HIS A 221 10.07 -21.22 4.40
CA HIS A 221 10.77 -22.08 3.46
C HIS A 221 10.13 -23.48 3.45
N GLY A 222 10.14 -24.12 2.28
CA GLY A 222 9.71 -25.51 2.08
C GLY A 222 10.83 -26.39 1.52
N ASP A 223 12.08 -25.96 1.66
CA ASP A 223 13.26 -26.54 1.02
C ASP A 223 13.70 -27.88 1.62
N ASN A 224 13.25 -28.22 2.83
CA ASN A 224 13.55 -29.49 3.48
C ASN A 224 12.45 -29.90 4.48
N PRO A 225 12.40 -31.18 4.91
CA PRO A 225 11.37 -31.67 5.85
C PRO A 225 11.32 -30.93 7.19
N SER A 226 12.46 -30.43 7.69
CA SER A 226 12.51 -29.65 8.94
C SER A 226 11.83 -28.30 8.77
N ALA A 227 12.07 -27.62 7.64
CA ALA A 227 11.41 -26.36 7.31
C ALA A 227 9.87 -26.54 7.20
N ILE A 228 9.43 -27.63 6.57
CA ILE A 228 7.99 -27.96 6.46
C ILE A 228 7.38 -28.22 7.85
N ALA A 229 8.07 -28.95 8.73
CA ALA A 229 7.64 -29.17 10.10
C ALA A 229 7.48 -27.84 10.86
N PHE A 230 8.42 -26.91 10.67
CA PHE A 230 8.34 -25.57 11.23
C PHE A 230 7.13 -24.78 10.72
N VAL A 231 6.82 -24.82 9.41
CA VAL A 231 5.62 -24.17 8.86
C VAL A 231 4.35 -24.72 9.50
N ALA A 232 4.29 -26.04 9.69
CA ALA A 232 3.16 -26.69 10.36
C ALA A 232 3.04 -26.27 11.84
N SER A 233 4.16 -26.15 12.57
CA SER A 233 4.21 -25.60 13.93
C SER A 233 3.70 -24.16 13.98
N LEU A 234 4.13 -23.33 13.02
CA LEU A 234 3.77 -21.91 12.94
C LEU A 234 2.27 -21.72 12.65
N ARG A 235 1.69 -22.51 11.75
CA ARG A 235 0.24 -22.49 11.49
C ARG A 235 -0.57 -22.85 12.74
N LYS A 236 -0.18 -23.93 13.44
CA LYS A 236 -0.82 -24.34 14.70
C LYS A 236 -0.69 -23.27 15.79
N PHE A 237 0.43 -22.57 15.83
CA PHE A 237 0.64 -21.45 16.75
C PHE A 237 -0.37 -20.32 16.47
N PHE A 238 -0.54 -19.89 15.22
CA PHE A 238 -1.51 -18.86 14.87
C PHE A 238 -2.95 -19.26 15.17
N GLU A 239 -3.33 -20.51 14.87
CA GLU A 239 -4.66 -21.04 15.19
C GLU A 239 -4.95 -20.97 16.70
N LYS A 240 -3.99 -21.35 17.55
CA LYS A 240 -4.12 -21.25 19.02
C LYS A 240 -4.27 -19.82 19.52
N GLN A 241 -3.67 -18.85 18.82
CA GLN A 241 -3.78 -17.42 19.14
C GLN A 241 -5.03 -16.76 18.53
N GLY A 242 -5.90 -17.52 17.87
CA GLY A 242 -7.09 -16.98 17.20
C GLY A 242 -6.77 -16.12 15.97
N ILE A 243 -5.61 -16.33 15.36
CA ILE A 243 -5.16 -15.64 14.14
C ILE A 243 -5.44 -16.57 12.95
N ALA A 244 -6.27 -16.12 12.01
CA ALA A 244 -6.57 -16.88 10.80
C ALA A 244 -5.42 -16.78 9.79
N VAL A 245 -4.98 -17.92 9.25
CA VAL A 245 -4.00 -17.97 8.15
C VAL A 245 -4.73 -17.84 6.82
N GLN A 246 -4.52 -16.74 6.11
CA GLN A 246 -5.20 -16.40 4.86
C GLN A 246 -4.36 -15.43 4.02
N GLN A 247 -4.69 -15.29 2.73
CA GLN A 247 -3.95 -14.41 1.83
C GLN A 247 -3.85 -12.96 2.37
N ALA A 248 -2.64 -12.40 2.30
CA ALA A 248 -2.38 -11.02 2.72
C ALA A 248 -3.06 -10.00 1.80
N GLY A 249 -3.52 -8.91 2.38
CA GLY A 249 -4.22 -7.86 1.62
C GLY A 249 -5.64 -8.24 1.20
N GLU A 250 -6.18 -9.40 1.60
CA GLU A 250 -7.63 -9.63 1.68
C GLU A 250 -8.20 -8.91 2.92
N HIS A 251 -8.06 -7.59 2.99
CA HIS A 251 -8.71 -6.85 4.05
C HIS A 251 -10.20 -6.75 3.70
N ARG A 252 -10.98 -7.75 4.10
CA ARG A 252 -12.44 -7.66 4.03
C ARG A 252 -12.90 -6.46 4.84
N PHE A 253 -13.94 -5.80 4.35
CA PHE A 253 -14.61 -4.77 5.12
C PHE A 253 -15.10 -5.39 6.44
N SER A 254 -14.79 -4.72 7.53
CA SER A 254 -15.50 -4.92 8.79
C SER A 254 -16.71 -4.00 8.81
N PHE A 255 -17.81 -4.48 9.36
CA PHE A 255 -19.06 -3.74 9.37
C PHE A 255 -19.48 -3.45 10.81
N SER A 256 -19.88 -2.22 11.07
CA SER A 256 -20.50 -1.84 12.33
C SER A 256 -21.70 -0.93 12.08
N PRO A 257 -22.80 -1.09 12.82
CA PRO A 257 -23.91 -0.15 12.76
C PRO A 257 -23.47 1.21 13.33
N LEU A 258 -23.98 2.29 12.74
CA LEU A 258 -23.87 3.65 13.25
C LEU A 258 -25.29 4.20 13.45
N GLY A 259 -25.99 3.67 14.45
CA GLY A 259 -27.43 3.85 14.61
C GLY A 259 -28.24 2.96 13.67
N GLU A 260 -29.55 3.23 13.55
CA GLU A 260 -30.49 2.38 12.81
C GLU A 260 -30.52 2.63 11.29
N ARG A 261 -29.91 3.74 10.85
CA ARG A 261 -29.99 4.22 9.46
C ARG A 261 -28.64 4.30 8.77
N SER A 262 -27.57 3.83 9.43
CA SER A 262 -26.24 3.92 8.88
C SER A 262 -25.42 2.66 9.18
N LEU A 263 -24.64 2.26 8.20
CA LEU A 263 -23.66 1.18 8.29
C LEU A 263 -22.29 1.77 7.99
N LEU A 264 -21.30 1.38 8.78
CA LEU A 264 -19.91 1.74 8.56
C LEU A 264 -19.17 0.52 8.00
N ALA A 265 -18.69 0.62 6.76
CA ALA A 265 -17.80 -0.36 6.15
C ALA A 265 -16.36 0.12 6.31
N ARG A 266 -15.57 -0.60 7.11
CA ARG A 266 -14.22 -0.20 7.53
C ARG A 266 -13.15 -1.18 7.04
N LEU A 267 -12.12 -0.62 6.41
CA LEU A 267 -10.84 -1.28 6.20
C LEU A 267 -9.89 -0.99 7.37
N PRO A 268 -8.85 -1.79 7.59
CA PRO A 268 -7.80 -1.46 8.56
C PRO A 268 -7.29 -0.04 8.33
N SER A 269 -7.12 0.70 9.42
CA SER A 269 -6.88 2.14 9.44
C SER A 269 -5.51 2.52 8.87
N ARG A 270 -5.41 2.53 7.53
CA ARG A 270 -4.22 2.89 6.77
C ARG A 270 -4.56 3.98 5.75
N ILE A 271 -3.89 5.12 5.84
CA ILE A 271 -3.95 6.18 4.83
C ILE A 271 -3.01 5.80 3.69
N ALA A 272 -3.52 5.07 2.71
CA ALA A 272 -2.78 4.63 1.54
C ALA A 272 -3.66 4.75 0.29
N LYS A 273 -3.05 5.01 -0.88
CA LYS A 273 -3.79 5.12 -2.15
C LYS A 273 -4.60 3.86 -2.44
N SER A 274 -4.07 2.68 -2.12
CA SER A 274 -4.78 1.40 -2.25
C SER A 274 -6.04 1.32 -1.38
N THR A 275 -5.97 1.76 -0.11
CA THR A 275 -7.13 1.88 0.78
C THR A 275 -8.16 2.84 0.19
N HIS A 276 -7.74 4.04 -0.23
CA HIS A 276 -8.61 5.02 -0.88
C HIS A 276 -9.30 4.44 -2.11
N ARG A 277 -8.55 3.76 -3.00
CA ARG A 277 -9.09 3.12 -4.21
C ARG A 277 -10.18 2.09 -3.87
N ARG A 278 -10.02 1.33 -2.78
CA ARG A 278 -11.02 0.36 -2.32
C ARG A 278 -12.26 1.04 -1.73
N ILE A 279 -12.10 2.09 -0.91
CA ILE A 279 -13.22 2.89 -0.40
C ILE A 279 -14.00 3.54 -1.55
N ARG A 280 -13.30 4.20 -2.48
CA ARG A 280 -13.91 4.86 -3.63
C ARG A 280 -14.54 3.87 -4.59
N GLY A 281 -13.91 2.71 -4.81
CA GLY A 281 -14.47 1.64 -5.63
C GLY A 281 -15.75 1.07 -5.03
N LEU A 282 -15.79 0.86 -3.70
CA LEU A 282 -17.00 0.46 -3.00
C LEU A 282 -18.10 1.54 -3.12
N GLN A 283 -17.75 2.81 -2.93
CA GLN A 283 -18.69 3.92 -3.08
C GLN A 283 -19.34 3.90 -4.47
N LEU A 284 -18.53 3.88 -5.54
CA LEU A 284 -19.02 3.85 -6.92
C LEU A 284 -19.87 2.60 -7.21
N ALA A 285 -19.51 1.44 -6.65
CA ALA A 285 -20.28 0.21 -6.82
C ALA A 285 -21.65 0.25 -6.13
N LEU A 286 -21.79 1.09 -5.09
CA LEU A 286 -23.03 1.27 -4.34
C LEU A 286 -23.87 2.47 -4.82
N GLU A 287 -23.31 3.37 -5.63
CA GLU A 287 -24.04 4.51 -6.18
C GLU A 287 -25.28 4.04 -6.98
N GLY A 288 -26.42 4.70 -6.74
CA GLY A 288 -27.70 4.33 -7.38
C GLY A 288 -28.39 3.08 -6.81
N THR A 289 -27.81 2.42 -5.80
CA THR A 289 -28.41 1.24 -5.17
C THR A 289 -29.71 1.58 -4.43
N ALA A 290 -30.79 0.87 -4.75
CA ALA A 290 -32.08 1.05 -4.09
C ALA A 290 -31.97 0.87 -2.57
N GLY A 291 -32.49 1.83 -1.81
CA GLY A 291 -32.46 1.83 -0.34
C GLY A 291 -31.28 2.59 0.26
N ILE A 292 -30.21 2.85 -0.50
CA ILE A 292 -29.10 3.72 -0.07
C ILE A 292 -29.49 5.19 -0.32
N ARG A 293 -29.25 6.04 0.69
CA ARG A 293 -29.56 7.48 0.66
C ARG A 293 -28.31 8.33 0.47
N GLU A 294 -27.23 7.98 1.16
CA GLU A 294 -25.99 8.76 1.12
C GLU A 294 -24.76 7.86 1.32
N LEU A 295 -23.67 8.22 0.65
CA LEU A 295 -22.39 7.54 0.74
C LEU A 295 -21.31 8.57 1.06
N VAL A 296 -20.76 8.49 2.27
CA VAL A 296 -19.76 9.45 2.77
C VAL A 296 -18.42 8.73 2.94
N PRO A 297 -17.47 8.92 2.00
CA PRO A 297 -16.15 8.31 2.08
C PRO A 297 -15.26 9.02 3.09
N CYS A 298 -14.53 8.23 3.88
CA CYS A 298 -13.45 8.65 4.77
C CYS A 298 -12.13 7.97 4.33
N TYR A 299 -11.03 8.24 5.03
CA TYR A 299 -9.72 7.67 4.70
C TYR A 299 -9.69 6.15 4.53
N SER A 300 -10.34 5.41 5.44
CA SER A 300 -10.34 3.94 5.47
C SER A 300 -11.71 3.35 5.69
N GLU A 301 -12.75 4.17 5.55
CA GLU A 301 -14.12 3.81 5.89
C GLU A 301 -15.09 4.44 4.90
N LEU A 302 -16.21 3.77 4.67
CA LEU A 302 -17.36 4.31 3.96
C LEU A 302 -18.55 4.28 4.91
N LYS A 303 -19.09 5.44 5.25
CA LYS A 303 -20.39 5.54 5.92
C LYS A 303 -21.48 5.47 4.86
N ILE A 304 -22.40 4.55 5.05
CA ILE A 304 -23.51 4.28 4.13
C ILE A 304 -24.79 4.54 4.89
N ASP A 305 -25.50 5.61 4.51
CA ASP A 305 -26.84 5.89 5.04
C ASP A 305 -27.87 5.20 4.18
N PHE A 306 -28.80 4.52 4.81
CA PHE A 306 -29.82 3.73 4.13
C PHE A 306 -31.20 3.88 4.79
N ASP A 307 -32.23 3.49 4.04
CA ASP A 307 -33.60 3.42 4.51
C ASP A 307 -33.89 2.01 5.06
N PRO A 308 -34.01 1.84 6.39
CA PRO A 308 -34.23 0.51 6.99
C PRO A 308 -35.57 -0.12 6.61
N SER A 309 -36.52 0.66 6.05
CA SER A 309 -37.77 0.12 5.50
C SER A 309 -37.61 -0.53 4.12
N ARG A 310 -36.48 -0.29 3.45
CA ARG A 310 -36.19 -0.77 2.09
C ARG A 310 -35.04 -1.77 2.02
N VAL A 311 -34.05 -1.63 2.90
CA VAL A 311 -32.90 -2.54 2.98
C VAL A 311 -32.45 -2.65 4.43
N SER A 312 -32.20 -3.86 4.89
CA SER A 312 -31.68 -4.13 6.23
C SER A 312 -30.14 -4.01 6.27
N PHE A 313 -29.61 -3.90 7.49
CA PHE A 313 -28.17 -3.93 7.74
C PHE A 313 -27.51 -5.19 7.16
N ASP A 314 -28.11 -6.36 7.39
CA ASP A 314 -27.55 -7.64 6.96
C ASP A 314 -27.59 -7.84 5.45
N GLU A 315 -28.67 -7.41 4.78
CA GLU A 315 -28.74 -7.43 3.31
C GLU A 315 -27.67 -6.51 2.69
N LEU A 316 -27.48 -5.31 3.27
CA LEU A 316 -26.47 -4.38 2.79
C LEU A 316 -25.05 -4.94 3.03
N ARG A 317 -24.79 -5.50 4.20
CA ARG A 317 -23.52 -6.17 4.52
C ARG A 317 -23.23 -7.30 3.53
N HIS A 318 -24.18 -8.22 3.33
CA HIS A 318 -24.02 -9.36 2.44
C HIS A 318 -23.74 -8.90 1.00
N ARG A 319 -24.49 -7.90 0.52
CA ARG A 319 -24.25 -7.30 -0.79
C ARG A 319 -22.83 -6.78 -0.94
N ILE A 320 -22.30 -6.09 0.08
CA ILE A 320 -20.93 -5.58 0.04
C ILE A 320 -19.91 -6.71 0.09
N GLU A 321 -20.15 -7.75 0.88
CA GLU A 321 -19.28 -8.92 0.98
C GLU A 321 -19.19 -9.72 -0.33
N GLU A 322 -20.26 -9.72 -1.13
CA GLU A 322 -20.31 -10.37 -2.44
C GLU A 322 -19.75 -9.54 -3.59
N LEU A 323 -19.53 -8.23 -3.39
CA LEU A 323 -18.96 -7.38 -4.44
C LEU A 323 -17.52 -7.81 -4.74
N PRO A 324 -17.19 -8.11 -6.00
CA PRO A 324 -15.80 -8.32 -6.41
C PRO A 324 -14.94 -7.10 -6.07
N GLU A 325 -13.69 -7.31 -5.67
CA GLU A 325 -12.74 -6.20 -5.56
C GLU A 325 -12.59 -5.52 -6.93
N GLY A 326 -12.78 -4.20 -6.97
CA GLY A 326 -12.75 -3.44 -8.21
C GLY A 326 -14.00 -3.59 -9.09
N ALA A 327 -15.13 -4.04 -8.53
CA ALA A 327 -16.41 -4.15 -9.25
C ALA A 327 -16.81 -2.87 -10.00
N ALA A 328 -16.46 -1.70 -9.47
CA ALA A 328 -16.55 -0.43 -10.18
C ALA A 328 -15.15 0.03 -10.65
N GLY A 329 -15.05 0.39 -11.92
CA GLY A 329 -13.86 1.03 -12.47
C GLY A 329 -13.70 2.43 -11.87
N LEU A 330 -12.53 2.72 -11.32
CA LEU A 330 -12.22 4.06 -10.83
C LEU A 330 -11.99 5.03 -12.01
N PRO A 331 -12.47 6.28 -11.90
CA PRO A 331 -12.14 7.30 -12.88
C PRO A 331 -10.63 7.53 -12.92
N LYS A 332 -10.12 7.95 -14.09
CA LYS A 332 -8.73 8.35 -14.22
C LYS A 332 -8.48 9.58 -13.33
N PRO A 333 -7.37 9.62 -12.57
CA PRO A 333 -7.03 10.79 -11.76
C PRO A 333 -6.92 12.02 -12.65
N ARG A 334 -7.57 13.12 -12.24
CA ARG A 334 -7.42 14.42 -12.86
C ARG A 334 -6.32 15.18 -12.14
N LEU A 335 -5.35 15.69 -12.89
CA LEU A 335 -4.34 16.60 -12.35
C LEU A 335 -4.92 18.02 -12.27
N VAL A 336 -4.95 18.60 -11.08
CA VAL A 336 -5.37 19.96 -10.79
C VAL A 336 -4.14 20.78 -10.42
N GLU A 337 -3.77 21.71 -11.30
CA GLU A 337 -2.68 22.64 -11.03
C GLU A 337 -3.22 23.86 -10.27
N VAL A 338 -2.69 24.07 -9.07
CA VAL A 338 -3.10 25.13 -8.15
C VAL A 338 -2.01 26.19 -8.16
N PRO A 339 -2.23 27.39 -8.74
CA PRO A 339 -1.26 28.47 -8.69
C PRO A 339 -1.11 28.94 -7.24
N VAL A 340 0.13 29.06 -6.77
CA VAL A 340 0.46 29.50 -5.40
C VAL A 340 1.48 30.62 -5.43
N CYS A 341 1.12 31.76 -4.87
CA CYS A 341 2.10 32.76 -4.45
C CYS A 341 2.68 32.31 -3.12
N TYR A 342 3.98 32.00 -3.08
CA TYR A 342 4.67 31.55 -1.86
C TYR A 342 5.17 32.75 -1.05
N ASP A 343 4.22 33.50 -0.52
CA ASP A 343 4.41 34.71 0.30
C ASP A 343 3.95 34.52 1.76
N GLY A 344 3.73 33.27 2.17
CA GLY A 344 3.12 32.96 3.45
C GLY A 344 4.00 33.37 4.64
N PRO A 345 3.38 33.80 5.76
CA PRO A 345 4.11 34.32 6.92
C PRO A 345 5.02 33.29 7.59
N ASP A 346 4.75 31.99 7.41
CA ASP A 346 5.51 30.91 8.04
C ASP A 346 6.47 30.21 7.06
N LEU A 347 6.59 30.68 5.82
CA LEU A 347 7.45 30.04 4.82
C LEU A 347 8.91 29.95 5.28
N SER A 348 9.45 31.04 5.83
CA SER A 348 10.80 31.09 6.39
C SER A 348 10.95 30.19 7.63
N LEU A 349 9.90 30.05 8.44
CA LEU A 349 9.89 29.19 9.61
C LEU A 349 9.98 27.71 9.20
N VAL A 350 9.19 27.30 8.22
CA VAL A 350 9.24 25.93 7.65
C VAL A 350 10.63 25.64 7.08
N ALA A 351 11.23 26.60 6.35
CA ALA A 351 12.58 26.47 5.82
C ALA A 351 13.61 26.26 6.94
N GLN A 352 13.59 27.14 7.95
CA GLN A 352 14.52 27.07 9.09
C GLN A 352 14.37 25.79 9.90
N HIS A 353 13.13 25.36 10.19
CA HIS A 353 12.86 24.16 10.97
C HIS A 353 13.47 22.89 10.34
N ASN A 354 13.45 22.82 9.02
CA ASN A 354 13.90 21.65 8.26
C ASN A 354 15.34 21.78 7.73
N GLY A 355 16.05 22.86 8.05
CA GLY A 355 17.41 23.11 7.54
C GLY A 355 17.46 23.31 6.02
N LEU A 356 16.40 23.88 5.45
CA LEU A 356 16.23 24.13 4.02
C LEU A 356 16.30 25.63 3.70
N SER A 357 16.58 25.97 2.44
CA SER A 357 16.31 27.31 1.93
C SER A 357 14.82 27.49 1.61
N VAL A 358 14.32 28.72 1.56
CA VAL A 358 12.96 29.01 1.09
C VAL A 358 12.76 28.48 -0.33
N VAL A 359 13.77 28.62 -1.20
CA VAL A 359 13.75 28.11 -2.56
C VAL A 359 13.58 26.59 -2.58
N ASP A 360 14.24 25.87 -1.68
CA ASP A 360 14.06 24.41 -1.55
C ASP A 360 12.66 24.05 -1.07
N VAL A 361 12.09 24.80 -0.12
CA VAL A 361 10.70 24.55 0.34
C VAL A 361 9.72 24.71 -0.83
N VAL A 362 9.81 25.81 -1.57
CA VAL A 362 8.96 26.08 -2.73
C VAL A 362 9.14 25.01 -3.80
N ARG A 363 10.38 24.64 -4.10
CA ARG A 363 10.68 23.61 -5.10
C ARG A 363 10.14 22.24 -4.69
N LEU A 364 10.44 21.78 -3.48
CA LEU A 364 9.98 20.48 -2.98
C LEU A 364 8.45 20.41 -2.90
N HIS A 365 7.80 21.50 -2.49
CA HIS A 365 6.34 21.57 -2.44
C HIS A 365 5.73 21.62 -3.85
N GLY A 366 6.34 22.37 -4.78
CA GLY A 366 5.81 22.53 -6.13
C GLY A 366 6.07 21.37 -7.09
N GLU A 367 7.18 20.63 -6.92
CA GLU A 367 7.52 19.45 -7.73
C GLU A 367 6.74 18.20 -7.30
N SER A 368 6.17 18.22 -6.09
CA SER A 368 5.39 17.11 -5.55
C SER A 368 4.00 17.00 -6.21
N VAL A 369 3.52 15.76 -6.33
CA VAL A 369 2.14 15.46 -6.75
C VAL A 369 1.39 14.88 -5.57
N TYR A 370 0.33 15.58 -5.16
CA TYR A 370 -0.44 15.28 -3.97
C TYR A 370 -1.73 14.54 -4.32
N TRP A 371 -2.11 13.57 -3.51
CA TRP A 371 -3.33 12.78 -3.74
C TRP A 371 -4.47 13.28 -2.83
N VAL A 372 -5.64 13.58 -3.41
CA VAL A 372 -6.85 13.92 -2.65
C VAL A 372 -7.49 12.64 -2.12
N TYR A 373 -7.39 12.40 -0.81
CA TYR A 373 -7.97 11.20 -0.18
C TYR A 373 -9.47 11.35 0.12
N MET A 374 -9.88 12.51 0.62
CA MET A 374 -11.27 12.81 0.94
C MET A 374 -11.44 14.33 1.05
N LEU A 375 -12.69 14.78 1.02
CA LEU A 375 -13.06 16.13 1.42
C LEU A 375 -13.77 16.05 2.78
N GLY A 376 -13.52 17.00 3.69
CA GLY A 376 -14.16 16.99 5.01
C GLY A 376 -13.68 18.13 5.90
N PHE A 377 -14.09 18.16 7.18
CA PHE A 377 -13.89 19.28 8.12
C PHE A 377 -14.63 20.57 7.74
N ALA A 378 -14.42 21.08 6.53
CA ALA A 378 -15.15 22.19 5.95
C ALA A 378 -15.44 21.92 4.46
N PRO A 379 -16.50 22.50 3.88
CA PRO A 379 -16.78 22.36 2.45
C PRO A 379 -15.56 22.74 1.60
N GLY A 380 -15.12 21.84 0.71
CA GLY A 380 -13.97 22.04 -0.18
C GLY A 380 -12.58 21.85 0.44
N PHE A 381 -12.48 21.50 1.73
CA PHE A 381 -11.18 21.22 2.34
C PHE A 381 -10.73 19.81 1.92
N ALA A 382 -9.67 19.76 1.11
CA ALA A 382 -9.09 18.52 0.61
C ALA A 382 -8.01 17.99 1.57
N TYR A 383 -8.16 16.73 1.97
CA TYR A 383 -7.13 16.01 2.70
C TYR A 383 -6.10 15.44 1.73
N LEU A 384 -5.00 16.16 1.56
CA LEU A 384 -3.91 15.80 0.66
C LEU A 384 -2.88 14.91 1.37
N GLY A 385 -2.40 13.88 0.67
CA GLY A 385 -1.20 13.14 1.09
C GLY A 385 -0.11 13.18 0.02
N GLY A 386 1.09 12.72 0.39
CA GLY A 386 2.28 12.77 -0.47
C GLY A 386 3.23 13.95 -0.19
N LEU A 387 3.13 14.58 0.99
CA LEU A 387 4.10 15.61 1.39
C LEU A 387 5.50 14.99 1.53
N ASP A 388 6.49 15.63 0.90
CA ASP A 388 7.91 15.27 1.10
C ASP A 388 8.26 15.36 2.60
N ALA A 389 8.79 14.28 3.15
CA ALA A 389 9.10 14.18 4.58
C ALA A 389 10.06 15.28 5.07
N ARG A 390 10.87 15.86 4.17
CA ARG A 390 11.77 16.99 4.47
C ARG A 390 11.04 18.31 4.71
N LEU A 391 9.75 18.39 4.39
CA LEU A 391 8.90 19.56 4.65
C LEU A 391 8.06 19.41 5.91
N ALA A 392 8.07 18.23 6.54
CA ALA A 392 7.18 17.92 7.66
C ALA A 392 7.46 18.86 8.84
N THR A 393 6.49 19.71 9.19
CA THR A 393 6.64 20.76 10.20
C THR A 393 5.45 20.71 11.15
N PRO A 394 5.63 20.63 12.48
CA PRO A 394 4.53 20.53 13.43
C PRO A 394 3.57 21.73 13.34
N ARG A 395 2.36 21.55 13.85
CA ARG A 395 1.40 22.66 14.01
C ARG A 395 1.99 23.73 14.93
N LEU A 396 1.55 24.97 14.72
CA LEU A 396 1.78 26.04 15.67
C LEU A 396 1.19 25.68 17.04
N GLU A 397 1.93 26.00 18.10
CA GLU A 397 1.46 25.78 19.48
C GLU A 397 0.17 26.54 19.77
N SER A 398 0.08 27.78 19.26
CA SER A 398 -1.10 28.63 19.36
C SER A 398 -1.73 28.82 17.98
N PRO A 399 -2.93 28.25 17.72
CA PRO A 399 -3.64 28.45 16.47
C PRO A 399 -3.99 29.92 16.21
N ARG A 400 -3.99 30.33 14.94
CA ARG A 400 -4.49 31.64 14.52
C ARG A 400 -6.02 31.67 14.68
N LEU A 401 -6.53 32.81 15.12
CA LEU A 401 -7.98 33.05 15.20
C LEU A 401 -8.64 33.05 13.81
N SER A 402 -7.89 33.46 12.79
CA SER A 402 -8.36 33.47 11.41
C SER A 402 -7.21 33.23 10.45
N VAL A 403 -7.40 32.28 9.55
CA VAL A 403 -6.58 32.01 8.36
C VAL A 403 -7.47 32.31 7.16
N PRO A 404 -7.04 33.20 6.23
CA PRO A 404 -7.84 33.53 5.05
C PRO A 404 -8.14 32.32 4.14
N ALA A 405 -9.24 32.39 3.40
CA ALA A 405 -9.50 31.44 2.32
C ALA A 405 -8.39 31.51 1.25
N GLY A 406 -8.09 30.38 0.62
CA GLY A 406 -6.99 30.23 -0.33
C GLY A 406 -5.60 30.09 0.31
N SER A 407 -5.46 30.20 1.64
CA SER A 407 -4.18 29.96 2.31
C SER A 407 -3.73 28.51 2.16
N VAL A 408 -2.48 28.32 1.74
CA VAL A 408 -1.81 27.03 1.63
C VAL A 408 -0.90 26.86 2.83
N GLY A 409 -0.95 25.70 3.49
CA GLY A 409 -0.13 25.48 4.68
C GLY A 409 0.28 24.04 4.93
N ILE A 410 1.21 23.87 5.87
CA ILE A 410 1.76 22.59 6.32
C ILE A 410 1.49 22.37 7.80
N ALA A 411 1.07 21.15 8.16
CA ALA A 411 0.89 20.68 9.53
C ALA A 411 1.26 19.20 9.68
N GLY A 412 2.29 18.92 10.48
CA GLY A 412 2.87 17.59 10.59
C GLY A 412 3.37 17.12 9.22
N ASN A 413 2.89 15.97 8.77
CA ASN A 413 3.21 15.40 7.46
C ASN A 413 2.14 15.71 6.38
N GLN A 414 1.33 16.75 6.58
CA GLN A 414 0.24 17.11 5.67
C GLN A 414 0.41 18.51 5.12
N THR A 415 -0.03 18.70 3.87
CA THR A 415 -0.28 20.02 3.26
C THR A 415 -1.74 20.13 2.87
N GLY A 416 -2.24 21.35 2.70
CA GLY A 416 -3.66 21.60 2.47
C GLY A 416 -3.92 23.06 2.19
N ILE A 417 -5.15 23.33 1.73
CA ILE A 417 -5.60 24.65 1.36
C ILE A 417 -6.88 24.95 2.15
N TYR A 418 -6.94 26.11 2.77
CA TYR A 418 -8.14 26.57 3.47
C TYR A 418 -9.18 27.01 2.44
N PRO A 419 -10.33 26.32 2.30
CA PRO A 419 -11.35 26.70 1.31
C PRO A 419 -12.17 27.93 1.75
N LEU A 420 -12.20 28.18 3.06
CA LEU A 420 -12.95 29.23 3.73
C LEU A 420 -12.07 29.85 4.81
N ALA A 421 -12.38 31.09 5.20
CA ALA A 421 -11.69 31.72 6.31
C ALA A 421 -12.07 31.01 7.63
N SER A 422 -11.09 30.50 8.36
CA SER A 422 -11.33 29.77 9.61
C SER A 422 -10.13 29.85 10.56
N PRO A 423 -10.31 29.58 11.87
CA PRO A 423 -9.17 29.39 12.77
C PRO A 423 -8.29 28.22 12.31
N GLY A 424 -6.98 28.28 12.57
CA GLY A 424 -6.05 27.26 12.10
C GLY A 424 -4.65 27.35 12.70
N GLY A 425 -4.07 26.20 13.05
CA GLY A 425 -2.70 26.08 13.58
C GLY A 425 -1.68 25.59 12.56
N TRP A 426 -1.96 25.76 11.26
CA TRP A 426 -1.05 25.32 10.20
C TRP A 426 -0.03 26.41 9.88
N ASN A 427 1.17 26.01 9.45
CA ASN A 427 2.21 26.91 8.97
C ASN A 427 1.82 27.37 7.56
N ILE A 428 1.44 28.63 7.39
CA ILE A 428 0.97 29.19 6.12
C ILE A 428 2.19 29.57 5.29
N ILE A 429 2.36 28.90 4.16
CA ILE A 429 3.53 29.02 3.27
C ILE A 429 3.23 29.82 1.99
N GLY A 430 1.95 30.05 1.69
CA GLY A 430 1.54 30.79 0.51
C GLY A 430 0.02 30.87 0.38
N ARG A 431 -0.44 31.37 -0.76
CA ARG A 431 -1.87 31.53 -1.09
C ARG A 431 -2.17 31.20 -2.54
N THR A 432 -3.36 30.68 -2.79
CA THR A 432 -3.92 30.49 -4.13
C THR A 432 -5.08 31.46 -4.39
N PRO A 433 -5.23 32.01 -5.61
CA PRO A 433 -6.38 32.83 -5.97
C PRO A 433 -7.61 31.98 -6.31
N LEU A 434 -7.46 30.65 -6.42
CA LEU A 434 -8.56 29.77 -6.79
C LEU A 434 -9.64 29.72 -5.71
N THR A 435 -10.90 29.72 -6.14
CA THR A 435 -12.04 29.41 -5.26
C THR A 435 -12.21 27.90 -5.14
N LEU A 436 -12.03 27.36 -3.94
CA LEU A 436 -12.09 25.90 -3.70
C LEU A 436 -13.51 25.37 -3.52
N PHE A 437 -14.41 26.22 -3.04
CA PHE A 437 -15.80 25.89 -2.78
C PHE A 437 -16.72 27.05 -3.17
N ASN A 438 -17.69 26.78 -4.04
CA ASN A 438 -18.73 27.71 -4.42
C ASN A 438 -20.09 26.98 -4.47
N PRO A 439 -20.96 27.14 -3.46
CA PRO A 439 -22.24 26.43 -3.42
C PRO A 439 -23.22 26.83 -4.54
N ALA A 440 -22.99 27.96 -5.21
CA ALA A 440 -23.82 28.42 -6.33
C ALA A 440 -23.35 27.89 -7.70
N ALA A 441 -22.17 27.25 -7.78
CA ALA A 441 -21.66 26.68 -9.02
C ALA A 441 -22.29 25.31 -9.32
N GLU A 442 -22.38 24.96 -10.61
CA GLU A 442 -22.83 23.62 -11.05
C GLU A 442 -21.95 22.51 -10.45
N LYS A 443 -20.64 22.77 -10.34
CA LYS A 443 -19.71 21.93 -9.59
C LYS A 443 -19.22 22.71 -8.35
N PRO A 444 -19.79 22.45 -7.15
CA PRO A 444 -19.48 23.26 -5.98
C PRO A 444 -18.05 23.12 -5.46
N PHE A 445 -17.38 22.01 -5.73
CA PHE A 445 -16.04 21.71 -5.21
C PHE A 445 -15.00 21.71 -6.33
N LEU A 446 -13.85 22.36 -6.09
CA LEU A 446 -12.73 22.35 -7.04
C LEU A 446 -12.09 20.96 -7.17
N PHE A 447 -12.00 20.21 -6.07
CA PHE A 447 -11.39 18.89 -6.01
C PHE A 447 -12.43 17.79 -5.85
N ASP A 448 -12.13 16.61 -6.37
CA ASP A 448 -12.82 15.35 -6.09
C ASP A 448 -11.87 14.36 -5.41
N PRO A 449 -12.35 13.44 -4.55
CA PRO A 449 -11.54 12.32 -4.06
C PRO A 449 -10.97 11.50 -5.22
N GLY A 450 -9.65 11.33 -5.24
CA GLY A 450 -8.90 10.69 -6.31
C GLY A 450 -8.24 11.65 -7.31
N ASP A 451 -8.46 12.97 -7.20
CA ASP A 451 -7.68 13.95 -7.94
C ASP A 451 -6.21 13.97 -7.49
N GLU A 452 -5.34 14.32 -8.44
CA GLU A 452 -3.95 14.68 -8.19
C GLU A 452 -3.83 16.20 -8.16
N VAL A 453 -3.08 16.76 -7.20
CA VAL A 453 -2.87 18.20 -7.06
C VAL A 453 -1.40 18.50 -7.22
N ARG A 454 -1.07 19.55 -7.98
CA ARG A 454 0.28 20.12 -8.04
C ARG A 454 0.19 21.61 -7.74
N PHE A 455 1.03 22.08 -6.81
CA PHE A 455 1.11 23.50 -6.49
C PHE A 455 2.11 24.18 -7.41
N VAL A 456 1.65 25.03 -8.32
CA VAL A 456 2.50 25.72 -9.29
C VAL A 456 2.91 27.07 -8.72
N PRO A 457 4.21 27.33 -8.46
CA PRO A 457 4.67 28.64 -8.00
C PRO A 457 4.34 29.73 -9.04
N VAL A 458 3.74 30.83 -8.58
CA VAL A 458 3.45 32.02 -9.40
C VAL A 458 3.97 33.28 -8.72
N SER A 459 4.24 34.33 -9.50
CA SER A 459 4.60 35.64 -8.96
C SER A 459 3.40 36.34 -8.33
N ALA A 460 3.64 37.39 -7.54
CA ALA A 460 2.58 38.20 -6.96
C ALA A 460 1.71 38.85 -8.04
N GLU A 461 2.31 39.33 -9.13
CA GLU A 461 1.57 39.94 -10.24
C GLU A 461 0.64 38.94 -10.93
N ALA A 462 1.11 37.69 -11.11
CA ALA A 462 0.30 36.63 -11.70
C ALA A 462 -0.82 36.16 -10.77
N PHE A 463 -0.59 36.19 -9.45
CA PHE A 463 -1.62 35.93 -8.45
C PHE A 463 -2.75 36.98 -8.51
N ASP A 464 -2.39 38.25 -8.55
CA ASP A 464 -3.35 39.35 -8.61
C ASP A 464 -4.15 39.36 -9.93
N ALA A 465 -3.53 38.93 -11.03
CA ALA A 465 -4.20 38.82 -12.33
C ALA A 465 -5.27 37.71 -12.40
N HIS A 466 -5.33 36.79 -11.44
CA HIS A 466 -6.37 35.74 -11.34
C HIS A 466 -7.59 36.19 -10.51
N GLY A 467 -7.48 37.30 -9.78
CA GLY A 467 -8.44 37.75 -8.76
C GLY A 467 -9.64 38.52 -9.29
#